data_AF-A0AAW2J141-F1
#
_entry.id   AF-A0AAW2J141-F1
#
_cell.length_a   1.000
_cell.length_b   1.000
_cell.length_c   1.000
_cell.angle_alpha   90.00
_cell.angle_beta   90.00
_cell.angle_gamma   90.00
#
_symmetry.space_group_name_H-M   'P 1'
#
loop_
_entity.id
_entity.type
_entity.pdbx_description
1 polymer ?
#
loop_
_entity_poly.entity_id
_entity_poly.type
_entity_poly.pdbx_seq_one_letter_code
_entity_poly.pdbx_strand_id
1 'polypeptide(L)'
;MGSCAILLAVILAIDLSLFVFSSRLIPRSPDPPPCRNTDPRTRRSDQMTVVISGYSEHRIPLLHSIAAAYSAAPSVAAVVLLWCNPSTSSHTLAQLTQNLSAAVLRTPSSSLNYRFYPWEIIKTKAVLICDDDIEADPSSVSFAFTVWKSDPDRAIGFFARSHAYDVASRTWIYAMEKEKYSIVLTKFMILNIKYLEKYSCDEEYGEARRIVEDMNNCEDILMNFVVAEEAQKGPVMIGVKGGGLRDYGDARNDGVSEGVKEVGLSSRGREHRKRRGECIREFHRVLGRMPLKYSYGKMVDDVGEQGLCEKSGKLVLCDQQDFR
;
A
#
# COMPACT_ATOMS: atom_id res chain seq x y z
N MET A 1 26.85 33.73 -69.79
CA MET A 1 25.48 33.34 -69.38
C MET A 1 25.59 32.09 -68.52
N GLY A 2 25.73 32.26 -67.21
CA GLY A 2 25.85 31.16 -66.25
C GLY A 2 24.80 31.32 -65.18
N SER A 3 23.81 30.43 -65.17
CA SER A 3 22.71 30.44 -64.22
C SER A 3 23.15 29.76 -62.92
N CYS A 4 23.13 30.53 -61.83
CA CYS A 4 23.40 30.08 -60.48
C CYS A 4 22.11 29.50 -59.88
N ALA A 5 22.04 28.18 -59.67
CA ALA A 5 20.92 27.54 -59.00
C ALA A 5 21.15 27.53 -57.48
N ILE A 6 20.34 28.28 -56.75
CA ILE A 6 20.30 28.29 -55.29
C ILE A 6 19.53 27.05 -54.83
N LEU A 7 20.20 26.13 -54.14
CA LEU A 7 19.58 24.96 -53.53
C LEU A 7 19.05 25.34 -52.14
N LEU A 8 17.74 25.52 -52.01
CA LEU A 8 17.08 25.65 -50.70
C LEU A 8 16.96 24.25 -50.06
N ALA A 9 17.69 24.02 -48.97
CA ALA A 9 17.52 22.85 -48.11
C ALA A 9 16.36 23.10 -47.14
N VAL A 10 15.24 22.40 -47.33
CA VAL A 10 14.13 22.36 -46.36
C VAL A 10 14.47 21.33 -45.29
N ILE A 11 14.74 21.77 -44.07
CA ILE A 11 14.90 20.88 -42.91
C ILE A 11 13.49 20.50 -42.43
N LEU A 12 13.06 19.28 -42.76
CA LEU A 12 11.90 18.64 -42.14
C LEU A 12 12.29 18.22 -40.72
N ALA A 13 11.87 19.00 -39.72
CA ALA A 13 11.86 18.55 -38.33
C ALA A 13 10.81 17.44 -38.19
N ILE A 14 11.27 16.18 -38.24
CA ILE A 14 10.44 15.04 -37.85
C ILE A 14 10.36 15.08 -36.32
N ASP A 15 9.22 15.54 -35.83
CA ASP A 15 8.88 15.49 -34.42
C ASP A 15 8.73 14.01 -34.04
N LEU A 16 9.83 13.42 -33.56
CA LEU A 16 9.87 12.04 -33.11
C LEU A 16 9.14 11.97 -31.78
N SER A 17 7.81 12.01 -31.84
CA SER A 17 6.94 11.64 -30.75
C SER A 17 7.43 10.29 -30.26
N LEU A 18 8.05 10.26 -29.08
CA LEU A 18 8.39 9.04 -28.37
C LEU A 18 7.08 8.32 -28.08
N PHE A 19 6.61 7.53 -29.05
CA PHE A 19 5.62 6.51 -28.82
C PHE A 19 6.30 5.48 -27.90
N VAL A 20 6.15 5.71 -26.60
CA VAL A 20 6.35 4.67 -25.60
C VAL A 20 5.36 3.58 -25.99
N PHE A 21 5.88 2.51 -26.61
CA PHE A 21 5.13 1.30 -26.84
C PHE A 21 4.75 0.71 -25.47
N SER A 22 3.62 1.16 -24.93
CA SER A 22 2.95 0.45 -23.84
C SER A 22 2.57 -0.91 -24.40
N SER A 23 3.33 -1.93 -24.05
CA SER A 23 3.05 -3.31 -24.40
C SER A 23 1.70 -3.66 -23.75
N ARG A 24 0.63 -3.61 -24.56
CA ARG A 24 -0.73 -3.91 -24.13
C ARG A 24 -0.81 -5.40 -23.79
N LEU A 25 -0.57 -5.72 -22.53
CA LEU A 25 -0.80 -7.05 -22.00
C LEU A 25 -2.28 -7.20 -21.70
N ILE A 26 -2.94 -8.09 -22.44
CA ILE A 26 -4.20 -8.72 -22.02
C ILE A 26 -4.01 -9.21 -20.57
N PRO A 27 -5.02 -9.12 -19.67
CA PRO A 27 -4.92 -9.70 -18.34
C PRO A 27 -4.66 -11.20 -18.47
N ARG A 28 -3.39 -11.62 -18.41
CA ARG A 28 -3.07 -13.00 -18.08
C ARG A 28 -3.52 -13.18 -16.65
N SER A 29 -4.26 -14.25 -16.38
CA SER A 29 -4.44 -14.78 -15.02
C SER A 29 -3.16 -15.53 -14.72
N PRO A 30 -2.11 -14.92 -14.16
CA PRO A 30 -0.91 -15.66 -13.90
C PRO A 30 -1.22 -16.58 -12.73
N ASP A 31 -0.87 -17.87 -12.83
CA ASP A 31 -0.78 -18.66 -11.63
C ASP A 31 0.16 -17.94 -10.64
N PRO A 32 -0.12 -18.03 -9.33
CA PRO A 32 0.77 -17.42 -8.36
C PRO A 32 2.19 -17.92 -8.59
N PRO A 33 3.19 -17.02 -8.60
CA PRO A 33 4.54 -17.40 -9.00
C PRO A 33 5.03 -18.52 -8.08
N PRO A 34 5.75 -19.53 -8.62
CA PRO A 34 6.40 -20.51 -7.77
C PRO A 34 7.35 -19.79 -6.83
N CYS A 35 7.46 -20.30 -5.61
CA CYS A 35 8.36 -19.79 -4.58
C CYS A 35 9.83 -19.96 -4.99
N ARG A 36 10.29 -19.09 -5.88
CA ARG A 36 11.66 -19.01 -6.38
C ARG A 36 12.31 -17.79 -5.78
N ASN A 37 13.41 -18.03 -5.08
CA ASN A 37 14.25 -16.98 -4.53
C ASN A 37 14.86 -16.18 -5.70
N THR A 38 14.31 -15.01 -5.99
CA THR A 38 14.89 -14.11 -6.99
C THR A 38 16.06 -13.40 -6.33
N ASP A 39 17.21 -13.31 -7.02
CA ASP A 39 18.41 -12.69 -6.44
C ASP A 39 18.08 -11.26 -5.95
N PRO A 40 18.15 -10.97 -4.62
CA PRO A 40 17.79 -9.67 -4.07
C PRO A 40 18.59 -8.51 -4.65
N ARG A 41 19.77 -8.77 -5.23
CA ARG A 41 20.64 -7.78 -5.87
C ARG A 41 20.08 -7.25 -7.19
N THR A 42 19.17 -7.99 -7.81
CA THR A 42 18.53 -7.59 -9.07
C THR A 42 17.44 -6.54 -8.88
N ARG A 43 16.99 -6.32 -7.64
CA ARG A 43 15.90 -5.41 -7.32
C ARG A 43 16.40 -4.01 -7.01
N ARG A 44 15.81 -3.02 -7.65
CA ARG A 44 16.12 -1.61 -7.41
C ARG A 44 15.61 -1.13 -6.05
N SER A 45 16.29 -0.16 -5.46
CA SER A 45 16.01 0.35 -4.10
C SER A 45 15.72 1.85 -4.04
N ASP A 46 15.83 2.54 -5.17
CA ASP A 46 15.60 3.97 -5.33
C ASP A 46 14.12 4.33 -5.52
N GLN A 47 13.29 3.34 -5.86
CA GLN A 47 11.84 3.45 -6.02
C GLN A 47 11.12 2.19 -5.52
N MET A 48 9.80 2.27 -5.34
CA MET A 48 8.94 1.18 -4.91
C MET A 48 7.92 0.76 -5.97
N THR A 49 7.39 -0.45 -5.85
CA THR A 49 6.23 -0.90 -6.64
C THR A 49 4.97 -0.77 -5.78
N VAL A 50 3.91 -0.18 -6.34
CA VAL A 50 2.61 -0.10 -5.70
C VAL A 50 1.76 -1.28 -6.17
N VAL A 51 1.17 -2.01 -5.22
CA VAL A 51 0.25 -3.12 -5.47
C VAL A 51 -1.11 -2.73 -4.90
N ILE A 52 -2.04 -2.42 -5.79
CA ILE A 52 -3.42 -2.05 -5.47
C ILE A 52 -4.27 -3.30 -5.58
N SER A 53 -5.01 -3.64 -4.53
CA SER A 53 -5.98 -4.75 -4.57
C SER A 53 -7.38 -4.23 -4.92
N GLY A 54 -7.85 -4.52 -6.13
CA GLY A 54 -9.19 -4.15 -6.60
C GLY A 54 -10.16 -5.32 -6.60
N TYR A 55 -11.44 -5.07 -6.32
CA TYR A 55 -12.47 -6.13 -6.32
C TYR A 55 -13.81 -5.70 -6.93
N SER A 56 -14.32 -4.54 -6.52
CA SER A 56 -15.65 -4.10 -6.92
C SER A 56 -15.59 -3.31 -8.23
N GLU A 57 -16.41 -3.70 -9.21
CA GLU A 57 -16.57 -2.95 -10.47
C GLU A 57 -17.06 -1.51 -10.23
N HIS A 58 -17.75 -1.24 -9.11
CA HIS A 58 -18.17 0.11 -8.72
C HIS A 58 -17.00 1.04 -8.40
N ARG A 59 -15.82 0.50 -8.09
CA ARG A 59 -14.61 1.29 -7.78
C ARG A 59 -13.72 1.51 -9.01
N ILE A 60 -14.06 0.97 -10.17
CA ILE A 60 -13.30 1.17 -11.42
C ILE A 60 -13.04 2.65 -11.74
N PRO A 61 -14.04 3.56 -11.67
CA PRO A 61 -13.78 4.99 -11.91
C PRO A 61 -12.77 5.60 -10.94
N LEU A 62 -12.84 5.20 -9.67
CA LEU A 62 -11.93 5.66 -8.62
C LEU A 62 -10.50 5.13 -8.84
N LEU A 63 -10.38 3.87 -9.26
CA LEU A 63 -9.10 3.23 -9.55
C LEU A 63 -8.27 3.97 -10.60
N HIS A 64 -8.90 4.60 -11.60
CA HIS A 64 -8.17 5.43 -12.57
C HIS A 64 -7.48 6.62 -11.89
N SER A 65 -8.16 7.34 -11.00
CA SER A 65 -7.57 8.47 -10.27
C SER A 65 -6.44 8.00 -9.36
N ILE A 66 -6.70 6.96 -8.56
CA ILE A 66 -5.74 6.42 -7.60
C ILE A 66 -4.48 5.90 -8.31
N ALA A 67 -4.63 5.13 -9.39
CA ALA A 67 -3.51 4.61 -10.14
C ALA A 67 -2.70 5.73 -10.82
N ALA A 68 -3.38 6.76 -11.35
CA ALA A 68 -2.70 7.92 -11.93
C ALA A 68 -1.90 8.70 -10.88
N ALA A 69 -2.48 8.95 -9.70
CA ALA A 69 -1.82 9.64 -8.59
C ALA A 69 -0.56 8.89 -8.13
N TYR A 70 -0.65 7.57 -7.92
CA TYR A 70 0.52 6.76 -7.56
C TYR A 70 1.55 6.67 -8.68
N SER A 71 1.12 6.52 -9.94
CA SER A 71 2.03 6.46 -11.08
C SER A 71 2.80 7.77 -11.31
N ALA A 72 2.26 8.90 -10.87
CA ALA A 72 2.92 10.20 -10.98
C ALA A 72 3.94 10.47 -9.85
N ALA A 73 3.94 9.68 -8.78
CA ALA A 73 4.85 9.90 -7.65
C ALA A 73 6.30 9.53 -8.01
N PRO A 74 7.30 10.41 -7.81
CA PRO A 74 8.70 10.11 -8.15
C PRO A 74 9.30 8.89 -7.45
N SER A 75 8.76 8.55 -6.28
CA SER A 75 9.15 7.38 -5.49
C SER A 75 8.61 6.05 -6.03
N VAL A 76 7.73 6.07 -7.03
CA VAL A 76 7.06 4.88 -7.59
C VAL A 76 7.66 4.50 -8.95
N ALA A 77 8.11 3.25 -9.07
CA ALA A 77 8.63 2.70 -10.32
C ALA A 77 7.53 2.09 -11.20
N ALA A 78 6.51 1.51 -10.57
CA ALA A 78 5.40 0.85 -11.25
C ALA A 78 4.19 0.73 -10.33
N VAL A 79 3.00 0.77 -10.92
CA VAL A 79 1.73 0.44 -10.27
C VAL A 79 1.20 -0.87 -10.86
N VAL A 80 0.79 -1.78 -9.98
CA VAL A 80 0.20 -3.07 -10.32
C VAL A 80 -1.19 -3.12 -9.67
N LEU A 81 -2.23 -3.25 -10.49
CA LEU A 81 -3.57 -3.53 -10.02
C LEU A 81 -3.78 -5.06 -10.02
N LEU A 82 -3.91 -5.63 -8.83
CA LEU A 82 -4.36 -7.00 -8.63
C LEU A 82 -5.89 -6.99 -8.59
N TRP A 83 -6.51 -7.47 -9.66
CA TRP A 83 -7.96 -7.61 -9.73
C TRP A 83 -8.39 -8.95 -9.12
N CYS A 84 -8.99 -8.87 -7.94
CA CYS A 84 -9.34 -10.00 -7.08
C CYS A 84 -10.76 -10.53 -7.26
N ASN A 85 -11.54 -10.00 -8.21
CA ASN A 85 -12.88 -10.51 -8.49
C ASN A 85 -12.85 -11.43 -9.72
N PRO A 86 -12.85 -12.77 -9.52
CA PRO A 86 -12.80 -13.74 -10.62
C PRO A 86 -14.11 -13.79 -11.41
N SER A 87 -15.19 -13.15 -10.96
CA SER A 87 -16.46 -13.10 -11.68
C SER A 87 -16.56 -11.92 -12.66
N THR A 88 -15.67 -10.93 -12.58
CA THR A 88 -15.67 -9.78 -13.50
C THR A 88 -15.43 -10.23 -14.94
N SER A 89 -16.22 -9.71 -15.87
CA SER A 89 -16.09 -10.09 -17.28
C SER A 89 -14.76 -9.63 -17.89
N SER A 90 -14.22 -10.39 -18.85
CA SER A 90 -13.01 -9.98 -19.58
C SER A 90 -13.21 -8.67 -20.34
N HIS A 91 -14.44 -8.37 -20.75
CA HIS A 91 -14.81 -7.10 -21.37
C HIS A 91 -14.67 -5.92 -20.40
N THR A 92 -15.25 -6.04 -19.19
CA THR A 92 -15.13 -5.01 -18.14
C THR A 92 -13.66 -4.78 -17.77
N LEU A 93 -12.87 -5.85 -17.63
CA LEU A 93 -11.44 -5.73 -17.37
C LEU A 93 -10.68 -5.07 -18.53
N ALA A 94 -11.02 -5.41 -19.77
CA ALA A 94 -10.42 -4.76 -20.93
C ALA A 94 -10.74 -3.25 -20.94
N GLN A 95 -11.95 -2.86 -20.57
CA GLN A 95 -12.32 -1.44 -20.43
C GLN A 95 -11.57 -0.75 -19.29
N LEU A 96 -11.48 -1.38 -18.12
CA LEU A 96 -10.67 -0.87 -17.00
C LEU A 96 -9.21 -0.65 -17.43
N THR A 97 -8.63 -1.57 -18.22
CA THR A 97 -7.25 -1.40 -18.70
C THR A 97 -7.09 -0.27 -19.72
N GLN A 98 -8.18 0.20 -20.36
CA GLN A 98 -8.13 1.35 -21.26
C GLN A 98 -7.96 2.63 -20.42
N ASN A 99 -6.77 3.21 -20.46
CA ASN A 99 -6.38 4.44 -19.72
C ASN A 99 -6.08 4.23 -18.23
N LEU A 100 -5.77 3.01 -17.79
CA LEU A 100 -5.24 2.79 -16.45
C LEU A 100 -3.70 2.91 -16.46
N SER A 101 -3.16 3.77 -15.59
CA SER A 101 -1.71 3.91 -15.38
C SER A 101 -1.15 2.79 -14.48
N ALA A 102 -1.51 1.54 -14.77
CA ALA A 102 -1.07 0.37 -14.02
C ALA A 102 -1.06 -0.89 -14.89
N ALA A 103 -0.17 -1.82 -14.57
CA ALA A 103 -0.28 -3.19 -15.07
C ALA A 103 -1.42 -3.91 -14.32
N VAL A 104 -2.26 -4.66 -15.03
CA VAL A 104 -3.38 -5.39 -14.43
C VAL A 104 -3.08 -6.89 -14.42
N LEU A 105 -3.13 -7.49 -13.23
CA LEU A 105 -3.10 -8.94 -13.05
C LEU A 105 -4.43 -9.39 -12.47
N ARG A 106 -5.03 -10.43 -13.05
CA ARG A 106 -6.24 -11.04 -12.52
C ARG A 106 -5.85 -12.22 -11.62
N THR A 107 -6.43 -12.31 -10.44
CA THR A 107 -6.20 -13.47 -9.55
C THR A 107 -7.17 -14.61 -9.84
N PRO A 108 -6.81 -15.86 -9.50
CA PRO A 108 -7.66 -17.04 -9.71
C PRO A 108 -8.91 -17.06 -8.82
N SER A 109 -8.82 -16.46 -7.62
CA SER A 109 -9.89 -16.39 -6.64
C SER A 109 -9.88 -15.04 -5.91
N SER A 110 -10.87 -14.83 -5.06
CA SER A 110 -11.01 -13.63 -4.21
C SER A 110 -10.15 -13.63 -2.96
N SER A 111 -9.16 -14.53 -2.86
CA SER A 111 -8.29 -14.62 -1.70
C SER A 111 -7.55 -13.31 -1.44
N LEU A 112 -7.59 -12.84 -0.20
CA LEU A 112 -6.81 -11.67 0.23
C LEU A 112 -5.30 -11.97 0.23
N ASN A 113 -4.89 -13.24 0.28
CA ASN A 113 -3.48 -13.62 0.30
C ASN A 113 -2.70 -13.17 -0.95
N TYR A 114 -3.37 -13.01 -2.10
CA TYR A 114 -2.70 -12.69 -3.38
C TYR A 114 -1.97 -11.35 -3.39
N ARG A 115 -2.36 -10.39 -2.53
CA ARG A 115 -1.66 -9.11 -2.40
C ARG A 115 -0.24 -9.24 -1.88
N PHE A 116 0.10 -10.39 -1.28
CA PHE A 116 1.42 -10.65 -0.73
C PHE A 116 2.27 -11.62 -1.55
N TYR A 117 1.80 -12.05 -2.73
CA TYR A 117 2.64 -12.88 -3.59
C TYR A 117 3.77 -12.06 -4.22
N PRO A 118 4.99 -12.62 -4.33
CA PRO A 118 6.13 -11.96 -4.95
C PRO A 118 6.01 -12.01 -6.49
N TRP A 119 4.98 -11.36 -7.04
CA TRP A 119 4.69 -11.32 -8.47
C TRP A 119 5.93 -10.91 -9.27
N GLU A 120 6.20 -11.62 -10.38
CA GLU A 120 7.43 -11.39 -11.17
C GLU A 120 7.56 -9.94 -11.67
N ILE A 121 6.45 -9.23 -11.85
CA ILE A 121 6.43 -7.83 -12.26
C ILE A 121 7.02 -6.88 -11.19
N ILE A 122 7.13 -7.32 -9.94
CA ILE A 122 7.70 -6.54 -8.83
C ILE A 122 9.23 -6.60 -8.93
N LYS A 123 9.84 -5.49 -9.38
CA LYS A 123 11.30 -5.35 -9.57
C LYS A 123 11.98 -4.46 -8.53
N THR A 124 11.28 -4.13 -7.44
CA THR A 124 11.71 -3.20 -6.40
C THR A 124 11.88 -3.91 -5.06
N LYS A 125 12.74 -3.37 -4.19
CA LYS A 125 12.90 -3.88 -2.82
C LYS A 125 11.75 -3.45 -1.91
N ALA A 126 11.25 -2.23 -2.11
CA ALA A 126 10.09 -1.70 -1.40
C ALA A 126 8.80 -2.00 -2.16
N VAL A 127 7.80 -2.48 -1.47
CA VAL A 127 6.46 -2.70 -2.01
C VAL A 127 5.46 -1.94 -1.15
N LEU A 128 4.67 -1.09 -1.79
CA LEU A 128 3.49 -0.48 -1.17
C LEU A 128 2.28 -1.37 -1.46
N ILE A 129 1.73 -2.00 -0.44
CA ILE A 129 0.43 -2.67 -0.49
C ILE A 129 -0.66 -1.65 -0.13
N CYS A 130 -1.66 -1.50 -0.98
CA CYS A 130 -2.71 -0.50 -0.84
C CYS A 130 -4.08 -1.06 -1.24
N ASP A 131 -5.13 -0.60 -0.56
CA ASP A 131 -6.52 -0.90 -0.95
C ASP A 131 -6.97 0.04 -2.10
N ASP A 132 -7.98 -0.38 -2.88
CA ASP A 132 -8.51 0.35 -4.04
C ASP A 132 -9.36 1.59 -3.71
N ASP A 133 -9.41 1.99 -2.44
CA ASP A 133 -10.15 3.14 -1.93
C ASP A 133 -9.28 4.14 -1.17
N ILE A 134 -7.95 4.04 -1.31
CA ILE A 134 -6.98 4.92 -0.64
C ILE A 134 -6.18 5.72 -1.66
N GLU A 135 -6.36 7.04 -1.63
CA GLU A 135 -5.63 8.01 -2.45
C GLU A 135 -4.73 8.87 -1.54
N ALA A 136 -3.42 8.72 -1.68
CA ALA A 136 -2.44 9.50 -0.95
C ALA A 136 -1.76 10.51 -1.88
N ASP A 137 -1.59 11.73 -1.40
CA ASP A 137 -0.89 12.79 -2.14
C ASP A 137 0.56 12.38 -2.48
N PRO A 138 1.10 12.66 -3.68
CA PRO A 138 2.46 12.25 -4.07
C PRO A 138 3.56 12.68 -3.10
N SER A 139 3.35 13.80 -2.40
CA SER A 139 4.24 14.29 -1.34
C SER A 139 4.25 13.38 -0.10
N SER A 140 3.08 12.91 0.33
CA SER A 140 2.90 11.90 1.37
C SER A 140 3.50 10.55 0.99
N VAL A 141 3.28 10.11 -0.25
CA VAL A 141 3.85 8.85 -0.76
C VAL A 141 5.38 8.89 -0.74
N SER A 142 5.97 10.00 -1.17
CA SER A 142 7.43 10.17 -1.20
C SER A 142 8.04 10.32 0.20
N PHE A 143 7.34 10.99 1.12
CA PHE A 143 7.74 11.03 2.53
C PHE A 143 7.71 9.63 3.15
N ALA A 144 6.61 8.89 2.96
CA ALA A 144 6.49 7.53 3.47
C ALA A 144 7.61 6.63 2.94
N PHE A 145 7.89 6.67 1.63
CA PHE A 145 9.02 5.92 1.06
C PHE A 145 10.38 6.33 1.66
N THR A 146 10.57 7.61 1.97
CA THR A 146 11.80 8.08 2.64
C THR A 146 11.92 7.54 4.06
N VAL A 147 10.83 7.51 4.82
CA VAL A 147 10.77 6.87 6.14
C VAL A 147 11.06 5.37 6.04
N TRP A 148 10.56 4.68 5.00
CA TRP A 148 10.85 3.26 4.81
C TRP A 148 12.34 3.03 4.55
N LYS A 149 12.98 3.86 3.73
CA LYS A 149 14.41 3.73 3.43
C LYS A 149 15.31 3.87 4.66
N SER A 150 14.88 4.56 5.71
CA SER A 150 15.68 4.69 6.94
C SER A 150 15.60 3.48 7.87
N ASP A 151 14.56 2.65 7.78
CA ASP A 151 14.41 1.39 8.52
C ASP A 151 13.65 0.34 7.68
N PRO A 152 14.28 -0.20 6.60
CA PRO A 152 13.60 -1.03 5.60
C PRO A 152 13.16 -2.40 6.11
N ASP A 153 13.56 -2.77 7.34
CA ASP A 153 13.13 -4.00 8.00
C ASP A 153 11.73 -3.88 8.63
N ARG A 154 11.18 -2.67 8.78
CA ARG A 154 9.86 -2.48 9.41
C ARG A 154 8.78 -2.26 8.36
N ALA A 155 7.59 -2.75 8.65
CA ALA A 155 6.38 -2.32 7.94
C ALA A 155 6.02 -0.91 8.41
N ILE A 156 5.67 -0.05 7.47
CA ILE A 156 5.29 1.34 7.78
C ILE A 156 3.97 1.69 7.10
N GLY A 157 3.19 2.59 7.68
CA GLY A 157 1.91 2.99 7.09
C GLY A 157 1.18 4.11 7.83
N PHE A 158 0.08 4.58 7.23
CA PHE A 158 -0.75 5.65 7.80
C PHE A 158 -1.82 5.14 8.77
N PHE A 159 -2.23 3.88 8.62
CA PHE A 159 -3.36 3.31 9.35
C PHE A 159 -2.88 2.35 10.42
N ALA A 160 -2.64 2.85 11.62
CA ALA A 160 -2.16 2.06 12.75
C ALA A 160 -3.30 1.47 13.60
N ARG A 161 -3.07 0.28 14.15
CA ARG A 161 -3.93 -0.48 15.05
C ARG A 161 -3.06 -1.24 16.06
N SER A 162 -3.66 -1.83 17.09
CA SER A 162 -2.93 -2.60 18.09
C SER A 162 -3.55 -3.98 18.33
N HIS A 163 -2.75 -4.87 18.88
CA HIS A 163 -3.25 -5.99 19.68
C HIS A 163 -3.25 -5.58 21.15
N ALA A 164 -4.02 -6.25 21.99
CA ALA A 164 -3.93 -6.13 23.44
C ALA A 164 -4.21 -7.49 24.09
N TYR A 165 -3.75 -7.68 25.33
CA TYR A 165 -4.13 -8.84 26.12
C TYR A 165 -5.30 -8.46 27.03
N ASP A 166 -6.47 -9.04 26.79
CA ASP A 166 -7.60 -8.87 27.68
C ASP A 166 -7.48 -9.83 28.86
N VAL A 167 -7.19 -9.27 30.04
CA VAL A 167 -6.99 -10.02 31.28
C VAL A 167 -8.27 -10.74 31.72
N ALA A 168 -9.44 -10.16 31.46
CA ALA A 168 -10.71 -10.74 31.88
C ALA A 168 -11.01 -12.05 31.12
N SER A 169 -10.88 -12.03 29.79
CA SER A 169 -11.05 -13.23 28.97
C SER A 169 -9.79 -14.10 28.86
N ARG A 170 -8.63 -13.61 29.32
CA ARG A 170 -7.30 -14.23 29.15
C ARG A 170 -6.96 -14.51 27.68
N THR A 171 -7.37 -13.60 26.79
CA THR A 171 -7.14 -13.74 25.35
C THR A 171 -6.50 -12.51 24.74
N TRP A 172 -5.77 -12.72 23.65
CA TRP A 172 -5.38 -11.63 22.77
C TRP A 172 -6.60 -11.08 22.02
N ILE A 173 -6.66 -9.76 21.89
CA ILE A 173 -7.74 -9.04 21.22
C ILE A 173 -7.19 -8.04 20.21
N TYR A 174 -8.01 -7.71 19.22
CA TYR A 174 -7.75 -6.58 18.32
C TYR A 174 -8.20 -5.29 18.98
N ALA A 175 -7.33 -4.28 19.00
CA ALA A 175 -7.51 -3.05 19.74
C ALA A 175 -7.20 -1.81 18.88
N MET A 176 -7.73 -0.67 19.35
CA MET A 176 -7.51 0.65 18.77
C MET A 176 -7.03 1.58 19.87
N GLU A 177 -5.77 1.40 20.26
CA GLU A 177 -5.15 2.23 21.28
C GLU A 177 -4.59 3.52 20.67
N LYS A 178 -4.61 4.60 21.45
CA LYS A 178 -4.12 5.92 21.01
C LYS A 178 -2.61 6.09 21.19
N GLU A 179 -2.04 5.42 22.19
CA GLU A 179 -0.67 5.67 22.67
C GLU A 179 0.35 4.71 22.05
N LYS A 180 -0.09 3.50 21.70
CA LYS A 180 0.75 2.45 21.15
C LYS A 180 0.03 1.70 20.03
N TYR A 181 0.82 1.16 19.12
CA TYR A 181 0.32 0.39 18.00
C TYR A 181 1.28 -0.74 17.67
N SER A 182 0.78 -1.81 17.07
CA SER A 182 1.57 -3.00 16.73
C SER A 182 1.24 -3.54 15.34
N ILE A 183 0.26 -2.92 14.67
CA ILE A 183 -0.26 -3.32 13.37
C ILE A 183 -0.36 -2.07 12.52
N VAL A 184 0.11 -2.13 11.28
CA VAL A 184 -0.26 -1.19 10.20
C VAL A 184 -1.14 -1.92 9.18
N LEU A 185 -2.20 -1.28 8.69
CA LEU A 185 -3.16 -1.91 7.78
C LEU A 185 -2.70 -1.85 6.32
N THR A 186 -3.10 -2.83 5.52
CA THR A 186 -2.88 -2.89 4.06
C THR A 186 -3.64 -1.82 3.27
N LYS A 187 -4.46 -0.99 3.93
CA LYS A 187 -4.93 0.29 3.38
C LYS A 187 -3.76 1.09 2.78
N PHE A 188 -2.64 1.16 3.51
CA PHE A 188 -1.39 1.71 3.02
C PHE A 188 -0.24 1.15 3.86
N MET A 189 0.49 0.18 3.32
CA MET A 189 1.60 -0.49 4.00
C MET A 189 2.81 -0.59 3.06
N ILE A 190 3.90 0.09 3.40
CA ILE A 190 5.19 -0.09 2.72
C ILE A 190 6.02 -1.09 3.51
N LEU A 191 6.55 -2.09 2.82
CA LEU A 191 7.34 -3.16 3.42
C LEU A 191 8.35 -3.72 2.41
N ASN A 192 9.31 -4.51 2.88
CA ASN A 192 10.32 -5.14 2.02
C ASN A 192 9.78 -6.38 1.31
N ILE A 193 10.07 -6.56 0.02
CA ILE A 193 9.68 -7.74 -0.78
C ILE A 193 10.02 -9.09 -0.12
N LYS A 194 11.06 -9.15 0.72
CA LYS A 194 11.41 -10.37 1.49
C LYS A 194 10.26 -10.85 2.37
N TYR A 195 9.39 -9.95 2.84
CA TYR A 195 8.23 -10.33 3.65
C TYR A 195 7.06 -10.85 2.82
N LEU A 196 6.92 -10.44 1.56
CA LEU A 196 5.99 -11.08 0.61
C LEU A 196 6.43 -12.52 0.35
N GLU A 197 7.74 -12.72 0.12
CA GLU A 197 8.34 -14.04 -0.05
C GLU A 197 8.12 -14.90 1.20
N LYS A 198 8.49 -14.40 2.39
CA LYS A 198 8.29 -15.11 3.65
C LYS A 198 6.80 -15.43 3.91
N TYR A 199 5.91 -14.46 3.73
CA TYR A 199 4.47 -14.65 3.93
C TYR A 199 3.92 -15.72 3.00
N SER A 200 4.29 -15.72 1.72
CA SER A 200 3.66 -16.59 0.71
C SER A 200 4.30 -17.97 0.59
N CYS A 201 5.59 -18.06 0.87
CA CYS A 201 6.41 -19.22 0.53
C CYS A 201 6.92 -20.03 1.71
N ASP A 202 6.91 -19.47 2.92
CA ASP A 202 7.30 -20.23 4.09
C ASP A 202 6.13 -21.11 4.55
N GLU A 203 6.38 -22.39 4.72
CA GLU A 203 5.39 -23.37 5.20
C GLU A 203 4.99 -23.10 6.65
N GLU A 204 5.85 -22.42 7.43
CA GLU A 204 5.53 -21.98 8.80
C GLU A 204 4.21 -21.18 8.86
N TYR A 205 3.96 -20.34 7.85
CA TYR A 205 2.74 -19.53 7.80
C TYR A 205 1.60 -20.18 7.01
N GLY A 206 1.75 -21.43 6.55
CA GLY A 206 0.77 -22.13 5.72
C GLY A 206 -0.61 -22.27 6.37
N GLU A 207 -0.64 -22.70 7.63
CA GLU A 207 -1.90 -22.79 8.40
C GLU A 207 -2.51 -21.41 8.68
N ALA A 208 -1.67 -20.41 8.98
CA ALA A 208 -2.15 -19.05 9.19
C ALA A 208 -2.74 -18.43 7.91
N ARG A 209 -2.16 -18.72 6.74
CA ARG A 209 -2.73 -18.33 5.43
C ARG A 209 -4.08 -18.99 5.15
N ARG A 210 -4.28 -20.24 5.59
CA ARG A 210 -5.59 -20.92 5.52
C ARG A 210 -6.62 -20.22 6.41
N ILE A 211 -6.25 -19.81 7.62
CA ILE A 211 -7.13 -19.03 8.49
C ILE A 211 -7.54 -17.70 7.82
N VAL A 212 -6.61 -17.02 7.13
CA VAL A 212 -6.93 -15.82 6.35
C VAL A 212 -7.96 -16.11 5.25
N GLU A 213 -7.81 -17.24 4.56
CA GLU A 213 -8.75 -17.69 3.52
C GLU A 213 -10.15 -17.93 4.12
N ASP A 214 -10.22 -18.74 5.17
CA ASP A 214 -11.48 -19.13 5.82
C ASP A 214 -12.22 -17.93 6.42
N MET A 215 -11.47 -17.01 7.03
CA MET A 215 -12.03 -15.80 7.65
C MET A 215 -12.38 -14.71 6.62
N ASN A 216 -11.80 -14.80 5.42
CA ASN A 216 -11.80 -13.77 4.39
C ASN A 216 -11.50 -12.38 4.98
N ASN A 217 -10.43 -12.31 5.77
CA ASN A 217 -9.98 -11.14 6.54
C ASN A 217 -8.57 -11.38 7.12
N CYS A 218 -8.00 -10.37 7.78
CA CYS A 218 -6.82 -10.50 8.66
C CYS A 218 -5.49 -10.83 7.98
N GLU A 219 -5.42 -10.74 6.66
CA GLU A 219 -4.18 -10.87 5.90
C GLU A 219 -3.15 -9.82 6.35
N ASP A 220 -3.62 -8.62 6.66
CA ASP A 220 -2.81 -7.52 7.16
C ASP A 220 -2.23 -7.81 8.55
N ILE A 221 -3.03 -8.39 9.45
CA ILE A 221 -2.59 -8.83 10.78
C ILE A 221 -1.52 -9.91 10.63
N LEU A 222 -1.75 -10.93 9.79
CA LEU A 222 -0.77 -11.98 9.57
C LEU A 222 0.54 -11.43 9.00
N MET A 223 0.48 -10.48 8.05
CA MET A 223 1.69 -9.82 7.56
C MET A 223 2.45 -9.08 8.68
N ASN A 224 1.74 -8.42 9.60
CA ASN A 224 2.41 -7.81 10.76
C ASN A 224 3.03 -8.86 11.71
N PHE A 225 2.45 -10.07 11.83
CA PHE A 225 3.08 -11.18 12.56
C PHE A 225 4.40 -11.58 11.89
N VAL A 226 4.38 -11.78 10.56
CA VAL A 226 5.58 -12.13 9.77
C VAL A 226 6.68 -11.08 9.95
N VAL A 227 6.35 -9.81 9.76
CA VAL A 227 7.32 -8.71 9.87
C VAL A 227 7.85 -8.58 11.30
N ALA A 228 6.99 -8.65 12.31
CA ALA A 228 7.41 -8.49 13.70
C ALA A 228 8.30 -9.65 14.18
N GLU A 229 8.04 -10.87 13.71
CA GLU A 229 8.85 -12.04 14.00
C GLU A 229 10.24 -11.92 13.37
N GLU A 230 10.32 -11.56 12.09
CA GLU A 230 11.60 -11.48 11.39
C GLU A 230 12.43 -10.26 11.81
N ALA A 231 11.78 -9.11 12.02
CA ALA A 231 12.47 -7.86 12.37
C ALA A 231 12.70 -7.70 13.88
N GLN A 232 11.99 -8.46 14.71
CA GLN A 232 11.92 -8.27 16.18
C GLN A 232 11.59 -6.82 16.60
N LYS A 233 10.82 -6.11 15.77
CA LYS A 233 10.42 -4.70 15.94
C LYS A 233 8.96 -4.50 15.58
N GLY A 234 8.30 -3.52 16.19
CA GLY A 234 6.93 -3.11 15.83
C GLY A 234 6.92 -2.27 14.55
N PRO A 235 5.78 -2.00 13.92
CA PRO A 235 5.72 -1.19 12.70
C PRO A 235 5.99 0.31 12.96
N VAL A 236 6.08 1.13 11.91
CA VAL A 236 6.20 2.60 12.03
C VAL A 236 4.95 3.30 11.50
N MET A 237 4.32 4.13 12.33
CA MET A 237 3.21 4.98 11.91
C MET A 237 3.75 6.27 11.30
N ILE A 238 3.16 6.69 10.18
CA ILE A 238 3.57 7.88 9.43
C ILE A 238 2.47 8.93 9.53
N GLY A 239 2.88 10.20 9.68
CA GLY A 239 2.05 11.37 9.50
C GLY A 239 1.88 11.69 8.02
N VAL A 240 0.67 12.09 7.65
CA VAL A 240 0.37 12.55 6.29
C VAL A 240 1.04 13.91 6.09
N LYS A 241 1.75 14.05 4.97
CA LYS A 241 2.39 15.29 4.50
C LYS A 241 1.53 15.97 3.43
N GLY A 242 1.44 17.30 3.47
CA GLY A 242 0.80 18.09 2.40
C GLY A 242 -0.71 17.86 2.24
N GLY A 243 -1.17 17.75 0.98
CA GLY A 243 -2.58 17.77 0.52
C GLY A 243 -3.50 16.67 1.05
N GLY A 244 -2.98 15.74 1.85
CA GLY A 244 -3.80 14.81 2.63
C GLY A 244 -3.75 13.36 2.17
N LEU A 245 -4.61 12.57 2.78
CA LEU A 245 -4.84 11.15 2.50
C LEU A 245 -6.36 10.96 2.48
N ARG A 246 -6.90 10.50 1.36
CA ARG A 246 -8.34 10.28 1.18
C ARG A 246 -8.65 8.79 1.26
N ASP A 247 -9.42 8.43 2.28
CA ASP A 247 -9.96 7.08 2.50
C ASP A 247 -11.42 7.05 2.03
N TYR A 248 -11.67 6.67 0.78
CA TYR A 248 -13.02 6.61 0.18
C TYR A 248 -13.89 5.49 0.79
N GLY A 249 -13.27 4.48 1.39
CA GLY A 249 -13.96 3.34 2.01
C GLY A 249 -14.41 3.56 3.45
N ASP A 250 -14.07 4.70 4.08
CA ASP A 250 -14.50 5.00 5.44
C ASP A 250 -16.01 5.26 5.50
N ALA A 251 -16.72 4.51 6.34
CA ALA A 251 -18.17 4.62 6.50
C ALA A 251 -18.65 5.98 7.04
N ARG A 252 -17.73 6.81 7.57
CA ARG A 252 -18.02 8.17 8.04
C ARG A 252 -17.99 9.22 6.93
N ASN A 253 -17.70 8.82 5.69
CA ASN A 253 -17.67 9.73 4.56
C ASN A 253 -19.07 10.20 4.15
N ASP A 254 -19.26 11.51 4.09
CA ASP A 254 -20.39 12.13 3.40
C ASP A 254 -20.03 12.37 1.91
N GLY A 255 -21.00 12.22 1.01
CA GLY A 255 -20.84 12.56 -0.43
C GLY A 255 -20.12 11.52 -1.30
N VAL A 256 -19.74 10.36 -0.78
CA VAL A 256 -19.27 9.21 -1.58
C VAL A 256 -20.49 8.36 -1.97
N SER A 257 -20.57 7.91 -3.22
CA SER A 257 -21.70 7.08 -3.69
C SER A 257 -21.81 5.80 -2.87
N GLU A 258 -23.05 5.36 -2.60
CA GLU A 258 -23.29 4.20 -1.71
C GLU A 258 -22.62 2.92 -2.22
N GLY A 259 -22.59 2.72 -3.54
CA GLY A 259 -21.90 1.59 -4.16
C GLY A 259 -20.38 1.56 -3.94
N VAL A 260 -19.72 2.68 -3.63
CA VAL A 260 -18.28 2.72 -3.35
C VAL A 260 -17.98 2.42 -1.88
N LYS A 261 -18.83 2.89 -0.95
CA LYS A 261 -18.64 2.70 0.50
C LYS A 261 -19.06 1.29 0.96
N GLU A 262 -20.16 0.75 0.45
CA GLU A 262 -20.78 -0.48 0.99
C GLU A 262 -20.00 -1.76 0.67
N VAL A 263 -19.22 -1.73 -0.41
CA VAL A 263 -18.45 -2.88 -0.90
C VAL A 263 -17.20 -3.18 -0.08
N GLY A 264 -16.76 -2.27 0.79
CA GLY A 264 -15.59 -2.47 1.64
C GLY A 264 -15.84 -3.47 2.78
N LEU A 265 -14.92 -4.39 3.06
CA LEU A 265 -15.07 -5.41 4.12
C LEU A 265 -15.35 -4.82 5.52
N SER A 266 -14.89 -3.59 5.76
CA SER A 266 -15.09 -2.89 7.02
C SER A 266 -16.53 -2.42 7.25
N SER A 267 -17.37 -2.39 6.21
CA SER A 267 -18.80 -2.04 6.31
C SER A 267 -19.59 -3.00 7.22
N ARG A 268 -19.07 -4.23 7.42
CA ARG A 268 -19.60 -5.23 8.37
C ARG A 268 -19.43 -4.84 9.85
N GLY A 269 -18.78 -3.70 10.14
CA GLY A 269 -18.80 -3.05 11.46
C GLY A 269 -18.24 -3.91 12.61
N ARG A 270 -19.09 -4.20 13.61
CA ARG A 270 -18.67 -4.93 14.82
C ARG A 270 -18.23 -6.35 14.53
N GLU A 271 -18.88 -7.02 13.57
CA GLU A 271 -18.52 -8.38 13.19
C GLU A 271 -17.11 -8.42 12.59
N HIS A 272 -16.77 -7.47 11.72
CA HIS A 272 -15.43 -7.34 11.16
C HIS A 272 -14.35 -7.21 12.25
N ARG A 273 -14.61 -6.41 13.30
CA ARG A 273 -13.68 -6.25 14.43
C ARG A 273 -13.57 -7.52 15.28
N LYS A 274 -14.69 -8.19 15.53
CA LYS A 274 -14.71 -9.45 16.29
C LYS A 274 -13.86 -10.51 15.57
N ARG A 275 -14.05 -10.67 14.26
CA ARG A 275 -13.26 -11.57 13.41
C ARG A 275 -11.76 -11.27 13.48
N ARG A 276 -11.37 -9.99 13.46
CA ARG A 276 -9.95 -9.59 13.62
C ARG A 276 -9.35 -10.03 14.95
N GLY A 277 -10.12 -9.94 16.04
CA GLY A 277 -9.70 -10.48 17.34
C GLY A 277 -9.55 -12.00 17.32
N GLU A 278 -10.47 -12.71 16.67
CA GLU A 278 -10.41 -14.17 16.49
C GLU A 278 -9.16 -14.58 15.68
N CYS A 279 -8.85 -13.87 14.59
CA CYS A 279 -7.63 -14.12 13.81
C CYS A 279 -6.35 -14.02 14.66
N ILE A 280 -6.21 -12.99 15.51
CA ILE A 280 -5.03 -12.85 16.38
C ILE A 280 -4.88 -14.08 17.29
N ARG A 281 -6.00 -14.60 17.82
CA ARG A 281 -5.99 -15.79 18.70
C ARG A 281 -5.62 -17.04 17.93
N GLU A 282 -6.17 -17.23 16.73
CA GLU A 282 -5.86 -18.39 15.89
C GLU A 282 -4.42 -18.35 15.41
N PHE A 283 -3.90 -17.20 14.96
CA PHE A 283 -2.48 -17.04 14.61
C PHE A 283 -1.57 -17.35 15.80
N HIS A 284 -1.88 -16.82 16.98
CA HIS A 284 -1.15 -17.15 18.21
C HIS A 284 -1.17 -18.66 18.51
N ARG A 285 -2.32 -19.33 18.32
CA ARG A 285 -2.48 -20.77 18.54
C ARG A 285 -1.64 -21.59 17.58
N VAL A 286 -1.70 -21.30 16.27
CA VAL A 286 -1.04 -22.13 15.24
C VAL A 286 0.45 -21.83 15.10
N LEU A 287 0.89 -20.59 15.39
CA LEU A 287 2.31 -20.22 15.38
C LEU A 287 3.00 -20.42 16.73
N GLY A 288 2.23 -20.68 17.80
CA GLY A 288 2.71 -20.98 19.15
C GLY A 288 3.30 -19.78 19.90
N ARG A 289 3.16 -18.56 19.38
CA ARG A 289 3.75 -17.34 19.95
C ARG A 289 3.03 -16.06 19.54
N MET A 290 3.26 -14.98 20.28
CA MET A 290 2.79 -13.63 19.96
C MET A 290 3.98 -12.76 19.51
N PRO A 291 4.24 -12.66 18.19
CA PRO A 291 5.39 -11.90 17.69
C PRO A 291 5.17 -10.39 17.68
N LEU A 292 3.90 -9.93 17.65
CA LEU A 292 3.57 -8.51 17.53
C LEU A 292 4.26 -7.69 18.62
N LYS A 293 5.03 -6.69 18.18
CA LYS A 293 5.71 -5.74 19.08
C LYS A 293 5.04 -4.38 18.98
N TYR A 294 4.94 -3.68 20.10
CA TYR A 294 4.43 -2.31 20.12
C TYR A 294 5.49 -1.32 19.62
N SER A 295 4.97 -0.26 19.02
CA SER A 295 5.67 0.97 18.71
C SER A 295 4.88 2.14 19.30
N TYR A 296 5.58 3.26 19.44
CA TYR A 296 5.07 4.50 20.03
C TYR A 296 5.44 5.67 19.12
N GLY A 297 4.63 6.73 19.16
CA GLY A 297 4.86 7.93 18.36
C GLY A 297 4.51 7.77 16.88
N LYS A 298 4.68 8.85 16.12
CA LYS A 298 4.37 8.92 14.69
C LYS A 298 5.47 9.73 14.00
N MET A 299 6.02 9.21 12.92
CA MET A 299 7.00 9.93 12.11
C MET A 299 6.30 11.03 11.32
N VAL A 300 6.71 12.28 11.48
CA VAL A 300 6.17 13.45 10.77
C VAL A 300 7.27 14.09 9.93
N ASP A 301 6.88 14.82 8.90
CA ASP A 301 7.82 15.41 7.95
C ASP A 301 8.50 16.68 8.48
N ASP A 302 7.87 17.31 9.47
CA ASP A 302 8.45 18.43 10.22
C ASP A 302 8.10 18.30 11.71
N VAL A 303 9.08 18.63 12.55
CA VAL A 303 8.95 18.73 14.01
C VAL A 303 9.35 20.16 14.36
N GLY A 304 8.38 21.07 14.27
CA GLY A 304 8.57 22.46 14.69
C GLY A 304 9.08 22.55 16.13
N GLU A 305 9.67 23.69 16.48
CA GLU A 305 10.23 23.91 17.81
C GLU A 305 9.14 23.80 18.87
N GLN A 306 9.39 22.99 19.90
CA GLN A 306 8.46 22.81 21.03
C GLN A 306 8.65 23.89 22.12
N GLY A 307 9.76 24.65 22.03
CA GLY A 307 10.09 25.72 22.96
C GLY A 307 9.19 26.93 22.74
N LEU A 308 8.75 27.55 23.84
CA LEU A 308 8.06 28.83 23.79
C LEU A 308 9.05 29.97 24.01
N CYS A 309 9.03 30.94 23.11
CA CYS A 309 9.79 32.19 23.18
C CYS A 309 8.83 33.35 23.40
N GLU A 310 9.23 34.32 24.21
CA GLU A 310 8.48 35.56 24.35
C GLU A 310 8.76 36.48 23.16
N LYS A 311 7.73 36.73 22.33
CA LYS A 311 7.78 37.66 21.21
C LYS A 311 6.61 38.63 21.31
N SER A 312 6.92 39.93 21.33
CA SER A 312 5.92 41.00 21.52
C SER A 312 5.00 40.80 22.75
N GLY A 313 5.56 40.28 23.87
CA GLY A 313 4.82 40.02 25.11
C GLY A 313 3.88 38.80 25.07
N LYS A 314 4.01 37.93 24.06
CA LYS A 314 3.29 36.65 23.97
C LYS A 314 4.27 35.50 23.89
N LEU A 315 3.99 34.42 24.61
CA LEU A 315 4.69 33.15 24.42
C LEU A 315 4.19 32.49 23.13
N VAL A 316 5.09 32.32 22.17
CA VAL A 316 4.85 31.67 20.87
C VAL A 316 5.92 30.62 20.62
N LEU A 317 5.71 29.69 19.67
CA LEU A 317 6.77 28.75 19.30
C LEU A 317 7.99 29.50 18.78
N CYS A 318 9.16 29.09 19.24
CA CYS A 318 10.41 29.82 19.01
C CYS A 318 10.78 29.93 17.52
N ASP A 319 10.33 29.00 16.68
CA ASP A 319 10.49 28.99 15.22
C ASP A 319 9.54 29.93 14.46
N GLN A 320 8.48 30.45 15.09
CA GLN A 320 7.61 31.46 14.50
C GLN A 320 8.32 32.82 14.46
N GLN A 321 9.12 33.07 13.42
CA GLN A 321 9.76 34.38 13.23
C GLN A 321 8.75 35.39 12.66
N ASP A 322 8.51 36.47 13.38
CA ASP A 322 7.88 37.68 12.83
C ASP A 322 8.91 38.35 11.91
N PHE A 323 8.91 38.01 10.62
CA PHE A 323 9.60 38.82 9.62
C PHE A 323 8.74 40.07 9.40
N ARG A 324 9.03 41.15 10.13
CA ARG A 324 8.55 42.50 9.79
C ARG A 324 9.42 43.11 8.70
#